data_AF-A0A7C4FCJ5-F1
#
_entry.id   AF-A0A7C4FCJ5-F1
#
_cell.length_a   1.000
_cell.length_b   1.000
_cell.length_c   1.000
_cell.angle_alpha   90.00
_cell.angle_beta   90.00
_cell.angle_gamma   90.00
#
_symmetry.space_group_name_H-M   'P 1'
#
loop_
_entity.id
_entity.type
_entity.pdbx_description
1 polymer ?
#
loop_
_entity_poly.entity_id
_entity_poly.type
_entity_poly.pdbx_seq_one_letter_code
_entity_poly.pdbx_strand_id
1 'polypeptide(L)'
;MAEEWLLTVNDLKHFAYCEAIVYLTHFMGVKEAPTEYMEYGREVEREEHLQQLLRKYRVARVLRGVQLVSRELGLAGSPDFIL
;
A
#
# COMPACT_ATOMS: atom_id res chain seq x y z
N MET A 1 -4.83 25.46 -5.02
CA MET A 1 -4.51 24.82 -3.73
C MET A 1 -3.31 23.93 -4.02
N ALA A 2 -2.18 24.11 -3.36
CA ALA A 2 -1.02 23.26 -3.61
C ALA A 2 -1.39 21.82 -3.22
N GLU A 3 -1.34 20.89 -4.16
CA GLU A 3 -1.43 19.47 -3.84
C GLU A 3 -0.25 19.14 -2.92
N GLU A 4 -0.54 18.76 -1.67
CA GLU A 4 0.47 18.26 -0.76
C GLU A 4 1.03 16.97 -1.38
N TRP A 5 2.29 17.02 -1.83
CA TRP A 5 2.97 15.84 -2.35
C TRP A 5 3.29 14.91 -1.17
N LEU A 6 2.60 13.76 -1.13
CA LEU A 6 2.77 12.75 -0.10
C LEU A 6 3.48 11.52 -0.68
N LEU A 7 4.41 10.97 0.08
CA LEU A 7 5.03 9.69 -0.24
C LEU A 7 4.10 8.55 0.17
N THR A 8 4.09 7.47 -0.60
CA THR A 8 3.40 6.26 -0.19
C THR A 8 4.26 5.44 0.77
N VAL A 9 3.64 4.63 1.62
CA VAL A 9 4.39 3.68 2.47
C VAL A 9 5.24 2.72 1.62
N ASN A 10 4.81 2.41 0.40
CA ASN A 10 5.59 1.58 -0.53
C ASN A 10 6.85 2.30 -1.04
N ASP A 11 6.85 3.63 -1.12
CA ASP A 11 8.05 4.40 -1.46
C ASP A 11 9.11 4.27 -0.39
N LEU A 12 8.74 4.18 0.90
CA LEU A 12 9.70 3.92 1.97
C LEU A 12 10.33 2.54 1.84
N LYS A 13 9.52 1.53 1.53
CA LYS A 13 10.02 0.16 1.26
C LYS A 13 10.98 0.16 0.06
N HIS A 14 10.62 0.83 -1.02
CA HIS A 14 11.46 0.95 -2.21
C HIS A 14 12.74 1.71 -1.91
N PHE A 15 12.69 2.81 -1.16
CA PHE A 15 13.86 3.57 -0.76
C PHE A 15 14.83 2.72 0.06
N ALA A 16 14.32 1.98 1.05
CA ALA A 16 15.12 1.08 1.87
C ALA A 16 15.76 -0.07 1.08
N TYR A 17 15.10 -0.54 0.02
CA TYR A 17 15.65 -1.55 -0.89
C TYR A 17 16.68 -0.96 -1.86
N CYS A 18 16.33 0.14 -2.52
CA CYS A 18 17.16 0.89 -3.46
C CYS A 18 16.60 2.30 -3.68
N GLU A 19 17.34 3.31 -3.22
CA GLU A 19 16.96 4.73 -3.31
C GLU A 19 16.65 5.19 -4.73
N ALA A 20 17.36 4.62 -5.73
CA ALA A 20 17.17 4.97 -7.13
C ALA A 20 15.76 4.66 -7.64
N ILE A 21 15.07 3.66 -7.07
CA ILE A 21 13.69 3.32 -7.47
C ILE A 21 12.78 4.52 -7.24
N VAL A 22 12.85 5.17 -6.07
CA VAL A 22 11.99 6.32 -5.74
C VAL A 22 12.29 7.49 -6.69
N TYR A 23 13.55 7.75 -7.01
CA TYR A 23 13.92 8.78 -8.00
C TYR A 23 13.37 8.45 -9.40
N LEU A 24 13.54 7.22 -9.87
CA LEU A 24 13.04 6.79 -11.18
C LEU A 24 11.51 6.91 -11.27
N THR A 25 10.80 6.51 -10.21
CA THR A 25 9.33 6.53 -10.19
C THR A 25 8.76 7.94 -10.06
N HIS A 26 9.27 8.76 -9.12
CA HIS A 26 8.70 10.09 -8.83
C HIS A 26 9.27 11.20 -9.70
N PHE A 27 10.58 11.19 -9.98
CA PHE A 27 11.22 12.26 -10.74
C PHE A 27 11.24 11.98 -12.24
N MET A 28 11.61 10.75 -12.64
CA MET A 28 11.65 10.38 -14.06
C MET A 28 10.30 9.88 -14.61
N GLY A 29 9.31 9.61 -13.74
CA GLY A 29 7.99 9.12 -14.14
C GLY A 29 7.99 7.70 -14.69
N VAL A 30 9.05 6.91 -14.43
CA VAL A 30 9.18 5.53 -14.90
C VAL A 30 8.29 4.62 -14.07
N LYS A 31 7.37 3.92 -14.73
CA LYS A 31 6.49 2.92 -14.09
C LYS A 31 6.98 1.52 -14.41
N GLU A 32 7.06 0.69 -13.38
CA GLU A 32 7.30 -0.74 -13.53
C GLU A 32 6.09 -1.39 -14.24
N ALA A 33 6.37 -2.27 -15.20
CA ALA A 33 5.33 -3.08 -15.81
C ALA A 33 4.84 -4.13 -14.79
N PRO A 34 3.52 -4.38 -14.69
CA PRO A 34 3.01 -5.40 -13.78
C PRO A 34 3.61 -6.76 -14.16
N THR A 35 4.14 -7.46 -13.16
CA THR A 35 4.62 -8.83 -13.31
C THR A 35 3.52 -9.82 -12.96
N GLU A 36 3.64 -11.07 -13.45
CA GLU A 36 2.73 -12.16 -13.11
C GLU A 36 2.59 -12.34 -11.59
N TYR A 37 3.69 -12.22 -10.85
CA TYR A 37 3.66 -12.29 -9.38
C TYR A 37 2.85 -11.16 -8.74
N MET A 38 2.89 -9.95 -9.31
CA MET A 38 2.10 -8.82 -8.82
C MET A 38 0.62 -8.93 -9.17
N GLU A 39 0.28 -9.62 -10.26
CA GLU A 39 -1.11 -9.91 -10.62
C GLU A 39 -1.66 -11.03 -9.74
N TYR A 40 -0.95 -12.13 -9.63
CA TYR A 40 -1.29 -13.23 -8.74
C TYR A 40 -1.43 -12.77 -7.28
N GLY A 41 -0.51 -11.95 -6.79
CA GLY A 41 -0.61 -11.37 -5.44
C GLY A 41 -1.90 -10.57 -5.22
N ARG A 42 -2.34 -9.81 -6.22
CA ARG A 42 -3.61 -9.06 -6.17
C ARG A 42 -4.84 -9.96 -6.16
N GLU A 43 -4.78 -11.11 -6.84
CA GLU A 43 -5.86 -12.11 -6.80
C GLU A 43 -5.93 -12.79 -5.44
N VAL A 44 -4.80 -13.23 -4.91
CA VAL A 44 -4.71 -13.90 -3.59
C VAL A 44 -5.19 -12.99 -2.45
N GLU A 45 -4.85 -11.70 -2.52
CA GLU A 45 -5.31 -10.70 -1.54
C GLU A 45 -6.84 -10.52 -1.55
N ARG A 46 -7.46 -10.64 -2.73
CA ARG A 46 -8.92 -10.59 -2.87
C ARG A 46 -9.59 -11.82 -2.28
N GLU A 47 -8.99 -12.99 -2.42
CA GLU A 47 -9.69 -14.23 -2.17
C GLU A 47 -9.89 -14.52 -0.68
N GLU A 48 -8.91 -14.83 0.19
CA GLU A 48 -9.37 -15.53 1.42
C GLU A 48 -8.46 -15.63 2.66
N HIS A 49 -7.68 -14.60 3.04
CA HIS A 49 -6.75 -14.75 4.19
C HIS A 49 -7.27 -14.29 5.58
N LEU A 50 -8.46 -13.70 5.68
CA LEU A 50 -8.92 -13.08 6.93
C LEU A 50 -9.68 -14.01 7.88
N GLN A 51 -10.23 -15.13 7.40
CA GLN A 51 -11.21 -15.93 8.14
C GLN A 51 -10.72 -16.37 9.53
N GLN A 52 -9.44 -16.72 9.64
CA GLN A 52 -8.84 -17.12 10.92
C GLN A 52 -8.69 -15.95 11.90
N LEU A 53 -8.41 -14.74 11.39
CA LEU A 53 -8.22 -13.53 12.20
C LEU A 53 -9.55 -12.98 12.72
N LEU A 54 -10.61 -13.02 11.90
CA LEU A 54 -11.94 -12.54 12.29
C LEU A 54 -12.46 -13.24 13.54
N ARG A 55 -12.33 -14.56 13.58
CA ARG A 55 -12.75 -15.38 14.72
C ARG A 55 -11.87 -15.14 15.95
N LYS A 56 -10.56 -14.98 15.76
CA LYS A 56 -9.61 -14.76 16.87
C LYS A 56 -9.86 -13.43 17.60
N TYR A 57 -10.07 -12.34 16.86
CA TYR A 57 -10.18 -11.00 17.42
C TYR A 57 -11.62 -10.52 17.65
N ARG A 58 -12.64 -11.37 17.42
CA ARG A 58 -14.06 -11.00 17.51
C ARG A 58 -14.37 -9.73 16.71
N VAL A 59 -13.84 -9.69 15.49
CA VAL A 59 -13.91 -8.53 14.61
C VAL A 59 -15.38 -8.20 14.31
N ALA A 60 -15.81 -6.99 14.66
CA ALA A 60 -17.18 -6.54 14.44
C ALA A 60 -17.39 -6.02 13.01
N ARG A 61 -16.35 -5.46 12.40
CA ARG A 61 -16.38 -4.90 11.05
C ARG A 61 -14.98 -4.97 10.44
N VAL A 62 -14.91 -5.32 9.16
CA VAL A 62 -13.69 -5.21 8.36
C VAL A 62 -13.83 -4.01 7.44
N LEU A 63 -12.92 -3.05 7.52
CA LEU A 63 -12.82 -1.95 6.56
C LEU A 63 -11.79 -2.31 5.49
N ARG A 64 -12.16 -2.14 4.21
CA ARG A 64 -11.33 -2.39 3.04
C ARG A 64 -11.16 -1.09 2.26
N GLY A 65 -9.99 -0.90 1.63
CA GLY A 65 -9.73 0.27 0.77
C GLY A 65 -9.76 1.60 1.52
N VAL A 66 -9.41 1.60 2.80
CA VAL A 66 -9.33 2.81 3.61
C VAL A 66 -8.05 3.54 3.24
N GLN A 67 -8.15 4.77 2.76
CA GLN A 67 -6.98 5.60 2.54
C GLN A 67 -6.61 6.33 3.84
N LEU A 68 -5.40 6.09 4.31
CA LEU A 68 -4.83 6.74 5.50
C LEU A 68 -3.80 7.78 5.06
N VAL A 69 -3.82 8.93 5.71
CA VAL A 69 -2.88 10.04 5.48
C VAL A 69 -2.35 10.52 6.81
N SER A 70 -1.02 10.56 6.94
CA SER A 70 -0.33 11.23 8.04
C SER A 70 0.33 12.50 7.51
N ARG A 71 -0.25 13.66 7.85
CA ARG A 71 0.30 14.98 7.45
C ARG A 71 1.62 15.30 8.14
N GLU A 72 1.75 14.89 9.41
CA GLU A 72 2.99 15.10 10.18
C GLU A 72 4.17 14.37 9.55
N LEU A 73 3.94 13.14 9.07
CA LEU A 73 4.99 12.33 8.42
C LEU A 73 5.09 12.56 6.91
N GLY A 74 4.12 13.25 6.31
CA GLY A 74 4.04 13.41 4.85
C GLY A 74 3.78 12.10 4.11
N LEU A 75 3.05 11.15 4.73
CA LEU A 75 2.83 9.80 4.21
C LEU A 75 1.36 9.51 3.90
N ALA A 76 1.14 8.72 2.85
CA ALA A 76 -0.16 8.14 2.52
C ALA A 76 -0.05 6.62 2.29
N GLY A 77 -1.15 5.91 2.52
CA GLY A 77 -1.20 4.48 2.24
C GLY A 77 -2.62 3.95 2.30
N SER A 78 -2.83 2.78 1.71
CA SER A 78 -4.08 2.04 1.82
C SER A 78 -3.77 0.67 2.41
N PRO A 79 -3.98 0.45 3.72
CA PRO A 79 -3.96 -0.91 4.24
C PRO A 79 -5.04 -1.76 3.56
N ASP A 80 -4.70 -3.01 3.31
CA ASP A 80 -5.60 -3.99 2.68
C ASP A 80 -6.86 -4.18 3.54
N PHE A 81 -6.67 -4.29 4.86
CA PHE A 81 -7.72 -4.51 5.85
C PHE A 81 -7.47 -3.77 7.17
N ILE A 82 -8.53 -3.23 7.76
CA ILE A 82 -8.58 -2.78 9.15
C ILE A 82 -9.68 -3.57 9.86
N LEU A 83 -9.37 -4.15 11.02
CA LEU A 83 -10.23 -5.02 11.82
C LEU A 83 -10.78 -4.31 13.06
#